data_AF-A0A9W2YR56-F1
#
_entry.id   AF-A0A9W2YR56-F1
#
_cell.length_a   1.000
_cell.length_b   1.000
_cell.length_c   1.000
_cell.angle_alpha   90.00
_cell.angle_beta   90.00
_cell.angle_gamma   90.00
#
_symmetry.space_group_name_H-M   'P 1'
#
loop_
_entity.id
_entity.type
_entity.pdbx_description
1 polymer ?
#
loop_
_entity_poly.entity_id
_entity_poly.type
_entity_poly.pdbx_seq_one_letter_code
_entity_poly.pdbx_strand_id
1 'polypeptide(L)'
;MASDFYASDLFQDHRYYLTKGIEIFNYTEAQSECERFGGYLLELDSHDEFLFVKNFILKISTNKSVWTGATDDGHEGFWVNQHHARAGLSFDWYRTQPSPGLGSHCQCFSIWYDWKLEVCYCYYDSKQRFDASFVCEIPEPKC
;
A
#
# COMPACT_ATOMS: atom_id res chain seq x y z
N MET A 1 5.84 3.80 -17.78
CA MET A 1 5.48 4.45 -16.50
C MET A 1 6.46 5.57 -16.23
N ALA A 2 5.97 6.65 -15.62
CA ALA A 2 6.70 7.90 -15.44
C ALA A 2 8.01 7.70 -14.64
N SER A 3 8.92 8.67 -14.73
CA SER A 3 10.17 8.76 -13.95
C SER A 3 9.99 8.70 -12.44
N ASP A 4 8.75 8.62 -11.94
CA ASP A 4 8.37 8.88 -10.57
C ASP A 4 8.04 7.61 -9.79
N PHE A 5 8.31 6.43 -10.37
CA PHE A 5 8.12 5.13 -9.73
C PHE A 5 9.39 4.29 -9.74
N TYR A 6 9.56 3.48 -8.70
CA TYR A 6 10.46 2.34 -8.67
C TYR A 6 9.68 1.09 -9.02
N ALA A 7 10.23 0.23 -9.88
CA ALA A 7 9.60 -1.01 -10.29
C ALA A 7 10.25 -2.21 -9.58
N SER A 8 9.45 -3.14 -9.09
CA SER A 8 9.92 -4.40 -8.53
C SER A 8 10.37 -5.39 -9.61
N ASP A 9 10.95 -6.52 -9.21
CA ASP A 9 10.98 -7.73 -10.04
C ASP A 9 9.55 -8.26 -10.28
N LEU A 10 9.39 -9.15 -11.27
CA LEU A 10 8.11 -9.82 -11.50
C LEU A 10 7.87 -10.86 -10.40
N PHE A 11 6.68 -10.86 -9.80
CA PHE A 11 6.25 -11.87 -8.83
C PHE A 11 4.81 -12.28 -9.16
N GLN A 12 4.60 -13.59 -9.34
CA GLN A 12 3.29 -14.19 -9.65
C GLN A 12 2.51 -13.44 -10.74
N ASP A 13 3.19 -13.12 -11.86
CA ASP A 13 2.61 -12.41 -13.02
C ASP A 13 2.14 -10.97 -12.73
N HIS A 14 2.65 -10.37 -11.67
CA HIS A 14 2.43 -8.97 -11.30
C HIS A 14 3.76 -8.24 -11.11
N ARG A 15 3.75 -6.93 -11.36
CA ARG A 15 4.82 -6.00 -10.99
C ARG A 15 4.29 -4.91 -10.08
N TYR A 16 5.10 -4.57 -9.08
CA TYR A 16 4.76 -3.59 -8.06
C TYR A 16 5.55 -2.31 -8.31
N TYR A 17 4.85 -1.19 -8.31
CA TYR A 17 5.38 0.12 -8.61
C TYR A 17 5.23 1.02 -7.39
N LEU A 18 6.34 1.28 -6.71
CA LEU A 18 6.41 2.17 -5.56
C LEU A 18 6.63 3.61 -6.05
N THR A 19 5.75 4.54 -5.69
CA THR A 19 6.01 5.95 -5.98
C THR A 19 7.27 6.43 -5.28
N LYS A 20 8.00 7.33 -5.94
CA LYS A 20 8.91 8.25 -5.25
C LYS A 20 8.12 9.08 -4.23
N GLY A 21 8.84 9.71 -3.30
CA GLY A 21 8.22 10.53 -2.25
C GLY A 21 7.15 11.47 -2.80
N ILE A 22 5.95 11.39 -2.24
CA ILE A 22 4.81 12.25 -2.57
C ILE A 22 4.52 13.19 -1.42
N GLU A 23 4.04 14.38 -1.76
CA GLU A 23 3.66 15.36 -0.75
C GLU A 23 2.33 15.00 -0.09
N ILE A 24 1.35 14.63 -0.92
CA ILE A 24 -0.02 14.35 -0.51
C ILE A 24 -0.35 12.93 -0.95
N PHE A 25 -0.85 12.13 -0.01
CA PHE A 25 -1.57 10.91 -0.31
C PHE A 25 -3.06 11.16 -0.18
N ASN A 26 -3.81 10.77 -1.20
CA ASN A 26 -5.26 10.67 -1.18
C ASN A 26 -5.62 9.32 -1.79
N TYR A 27 -6.33 8.49 -1.03
CA TYR A 27 -6.65 7.12 -1.43
C TYR A 27 -7.33 7.04 -2.80
N THR A 28 -8.36 7.84 -3.04
CA THR A 28 -9.14 7.81 -4.30
C THR A 28 -8.28 8.27 -5.49
N GLU A 29 -7.42 9.26 -5.30
CA GLU A 29 -6.52 9.75 -6.35
C GLU A 29 -5.42 8.72 -6.64
N ALA A 30 -4.85 8.09 -5.61
CA ALA A 30 -3.82 7.07 -5.76
C ALA A 30 -4.38 5.81 -6.44
N GLN A 31 -5.59 5.38 -6.07
CA GLN A 31 -6.30 4.30 -6.74
C GLN A 31 -6.52 4.60 -8.23
N SER A 32 -7.06 5.77 -8.53
CA SER A 32 -7.26 6.23 -9.91
C SER A 32 -5.94 6.26 -10.70
N GLU A 33 -4.84 6.67 -10.08
CA GLU A 33 -3.53 6.66 -10.74
C GLU A 33 -3.04 5.25 -11.08
N CYS A 34 -3.21 4.28 -10.17
CA CYS A 34 -2.88 2.88 -10.47
C CYS A 34 -3.77 2.29 -11.57
N GLU A 35 -5.07 2.61 -11.56
CA GLU A 35 -6.04 2.19 -12.59
C GLU A 35 -5.68 2.74 -13.98
N ARG A 36 -5.17 3.98 -14.05
CA ARG A 36 -4.68 4.56 -15.32
C ARG A 36 -3.54 3.76 -15.94
N PHE A 37 -2.79 3.00 -15.15
CA PHE A 37 -1.73 2.10 -15.64
C PHE A 37 -2.19 0.65 -15.81
N GLY A 38 -3.49 0.37 -15.69
CA GLY A 38 -4.06 -0.97 -15.85
C GLY A 38 -3.88 -1.87 -14.62
N GLY A 39 -3.60 -1.30 -13.45
CA GLY A 39 -3.52 -2.02 -12.19
C GLY A 39 -4.41 -1.39 -11.13
N TYR A 40 -4.01 -1.54 -9.86
CA TYR A 40 -4.75 -1.06 -8.69
C TYR A 40 -3.78 -0.78 -7.53
N LEU A 41 -4.23 -0.11 -6.46
CA LEU A 41 -3.40 -0.02 -5.26
C LEU A 41 -3.14 -1.42 -4.70
N LEU A 42 -1.91 -1.67 -4.26
CA LEU A 42 -1.44 -2.96 -3.74
C LEU A 42 -2.49 -3.72 -2.94
N GLU A 43 -2.81 -4.94 -3.39
CA GLU A 43 -3.68 -5.87 -2.67
C GLU A 43 -2.83 -7.01 -2.13
N LEU A 44 -2.69 -7.09 -0.81
CA LEU A 44 -1.92 -8.18 -0.20
C LEU A 44 -2.79 -9.43 -0.07
N ASP A 45 -2.63 -10.38 -0.99
CA ASP A 45 -3.47 -11.57 -1.11
C ASP A 45 -2.85 -12.83 -0.49
N SER A 46 -1.52 -12.85 -0.39
CA SER A 46 -0.79 -13.97 0.20
C SER A 46 0.35 -13.54 1.12
N HIS A 47 0.77 -14.44 2.01
CA HIS A 47 1.91 -14.17 2.88
C HIS A 47 3.22 -14.03 2.07
N ASP A 48 3.36 -14.79 0.99
CA ASP A 48 4.55 -14.73 0.13
C ASP A 48 4.64 -13.39 -0.60
N GLU A 49 3.50 -12.89 -1.10
CA GLU A 49 3.40 -11.55 -1.67
C GLU A 49 3.72 -10.46 -0.64
N PHE A 50 3.15 -10.55 0.55
CA PHE A 50 3.46 -9.63 1.65
C PHE A 50 4.96 -9.56 1.91
N LEU A 51 5.64 -10.71 2.01
CA LEU A 51 7.08 -10.75 2.21
C LEU A 51 7.84 -10.17 1.00
N PHE A 52 7.41 -10.48 -0.22
CA PHE A 52 8.01 -9.96 -1.45
C PHE A 52 7.95 -8.43 -1.49
N VAL A 53 6.75 -7.86 -1.32
CA VAL A 53 6.51 -6.42 -1.39
C VAL A 53 7.16 -5.70 -0.21
N LYS A 54 7.09 -6.24 1.01
CA LYS A 54 7.79 -5.67 2.17
C LYS A 54 9.29 -5.60 1.91
N ASN A 55 9.90 -6.66 1.36
CA ASN A 55 11.33 -6.66 1.02
C ASN A 55 11.67 -5.68 -0.10
N PHE A 56 10.79 -5.51 -1.08
CA PHE A 56 10.93 -4.50 -2.13
C PHE A 56 10.91 -3.08 -1.56
N ILE A 57 9.95 -2.77 -0.69
CA ILE A 57 9.84 -1.48 0.00
C ILE A 57 11.09 -1.23 0.86
N LEU A 58 11.50 -2.21 1.68
CA LEU A 58 12.66 -2.10 2.57
C LEU A 58 13.97 -1.78 1.84
N LYS A 59 14.13 -2.28 0.60
CA LYS A 59 15.33 -2.05 -0.20
C LYS A 59 15.42 -0.64 -0.78
N ILE A 60 14.29 0.05 -0.93
CA ILE A 60 14.19 1.25 -1.79
C ILE A 60 13.65 2.46 -1.04
N SER A 61 12.61 2.27 -0.24
CA SER A 61 11.87 3.38 0.38
C SER A 61 12.65 3.97 1.54
N THR A 62 12.83 5.29 1.50
CA THR A 62 13.27 6.11 2.64
C THR A 62 12.13 6.91 3.26
N ASN A 63 10.90 6.71 2.77
CA ASN A 63 9.73 7.47 3.17
C ASN A 63 9.14 6.89 4.46
N LYS A 64 8.42 7.72 5.22
CA LYS A 64 7.91 7.33 6.54
C LYS A 64 6.79 6.32 6.46
N SER A 65 5.92 6.47 5.46
CA SER A 65 4.73 5.67 5.30
C SER A 65 4.51 5.31 3.84
N VAL A 66 4.12 4.07 3.59
CA VAL A 66 3.83 3.54 2.24
C VAL A 66 2.43 2.93 2.25
N TRP A 67 1.50 3.57 1.55
CA TRP A 67 0.10 3.15 1.50
C TRP A 67 -0.13 1.98 0.54
N THR A 68 -1.17 1.22 0.85
CA THR A 68 -1.66 0.04 0.13
C THR A 68 -3.11 0.26 -0.31
N GLY A 69 -3.74 -0.73 -0.94
CA GLY A 69 -5.15 -0.71 -1.35
C GLY A 69 -6.15 -1.18 -0.28
N ALA A 70 -5.70 -1.73 0.85
CA ALA A 70 -6.64 -2.21 1.86
C ALA A 70 -7.28 -1.05 2.64
N THR A 71 -8.61 -1.09 2.77
CA THR A 71 -9.41 -0.15 3.54
C THR A 71 -10.50 -0.85 4.34
N ASP A 72 -10.90 -0.31 5.49
CA ASP A 72 -12.09 -0.73 6.24
C ASP A 72 -13.18 0.35 6.28
N ASP A 73 -13.11 1.33 5.37
CA ASP A 73 -14.09 2.40 5.25
C ASP A 73 -15.51 1.82 5.01
N GLY A 74 -16.46 2.29 5.80
CA GLY A 74 -17.84 1.79 5.82
C GLY A 74 -18.10 0.52 6.65
N HIS A 75 -17.06 -0.26 7.01
CA HIS A 75 -17.20 -1.47 7.83
C HIS A 75 -15.98 -1.69 8.75
N GLU A 76 -15.91 -0.95 9.86
CA GLU A 76 -14.83 -1.05 10.86
C GLU A 76 -14.46 -2.50 11.20
N GLY A 77 -13.18 -2.84 11.06
CA GLY A 77 -12.66 -4.18 11.34
C GLY A 77 -12.85 -5.21 10.22
N PHE A 78 -13.51 -4.84 9.12
CA PHE A 78 -13.60 -5.64 7.89
C PHE A 78 -12.79 -4.99 6.77
N TRP A 79 -11.50 -5.31 6.75
CA TRP A 79 -10.58 -4.82 5.73
C TRP A 79 -10.86 -5.49 4.38
N VAL A 80 -11.08 -4.66 3.37
CA VAL A 80 -11.36 -5.06 2.00
C VAL A 80 -10.35 -4.41 1.05
N ASN A 81 -10.06 -5.10 -0.03
CA ASN A 81 -9.43 -4.50 -1.19
C ASN A 81 -10.49 -4.28 -2.28
N GLN A 82 -10.11 -3.66 -3.40
CA GLN A 82 -11.04 -3.41 -4.50
C GLN A 82 -11.38 -4.70 -5.28
N HIS A 83 -10.41 -5.60 -5.45
CA HIS A 83 -10.56 -6.83 -6.23
C HIS A 83 -10.74 -8.07 -5.35
N HIS A 84 -10.24 -8.03 -4.11
CA HIS A 84 -10.46 -9.09 -3.13
C HIS A 84 -11.25 -8.65 -1.89
N ALA A 85 -12.34 -9.39 -1.62
CA ALA A 85 -13.30 -9.09 -0.55
C ALA A 85 -12.78 -9.32 0.88
N ARG A 86 -11.53 -9.75 1.06
CA ARG A 86 -10.90 -9.95 2.38
C ARG A 86 -9.41 -9.60 2.31
N ALA A 87 -9.05 -8.41 2.78
CA ALA A 87 -7.66 -8.05 3.00
C ALA A 87 -7.16 -8.70 4.31
N GLY A 88 -6.00 -9.35 4.25
CA GLY A 88 -5.51 -10.25 5.28
C GLY A 88 -5.35 -9.64 6.67
N LEU A 89 -6.24 -10.01 7.58
CA LEU A 89 -6.10 -9.81 9.04
C LEU A 89 -4.94 -10.63 9.65
N SER A 90 -4.34 -11.55 8.89
CA SER A 90 -3.25 -12.45 9.32
C SER A 90 -1.85 -11.92 9.01
N PHE A 91 -1.71 -10.72 8.45
CA PHE A 91 -0.39 -10.13 8.15
C PHE A 91 0.23 -9.48 9.39
N ASP A 92 1.53 -9.16 9.32
CA ASP A 92 2.29 -8.63 10.44
C ASP A 92 1.93 -7.15 10.72
N TRP A 93 0.80 -6.96 11.40
CA TRP A 93 0.34 -5.69 11.92
C TRP A 93 1.16 -5.26 13.14
N TYR A 94 1.33 -3.95 13.32
CA TYR A 94 1.95 -3.42 14.51
C TYR A 94 1.05 -3.62 15.74
N ARG A 95 1.57 -4.30 16.77
CA ARG A 95 0.85 -4.62 18.03
C ARG A 95 -0.46 -5.40 17.80
N THR A 96 -1.55 -5.00 18.46
CA THR A 96 -2.90 -5.59 18.41
C THR A 96 -3.77 -4.92 17.35
N GLN A 97 -3.16 -4.39 16.28
CA GLN A 97 -3.90 -3.77 15.19
C GLN A 97 -4.40 -4.82 14.17
N PRO A 98 -5.49 -4.50 13.44
CA PRO A 98 -6.23 -3.23 13.42
C PRO A 98 -7.01 -2.97 14.72
N SER A 99 -6.82 -1.78 15.32
CA SER A 99 -7.52 -1.36 16.55
C SER A 99 -8.67 -0.43 16.19
N PRO A 100 -9.88 -0.62 16.74
CA PRO A 100 -11.02 0.18 16.34
C PRO A 100 -10.86 1.64 16.79
N GLY A 101 -11.06 2.56 15.86
CA GLY A 101 -11.27 3.97 16.15
C GLY A 101 -10.06 4.89 15.96
N LEU A 102 -10.25 5.84 15.03
CA LEU A 102 -9.95 7.28 15.12
C LEU A 102 -10.22 8.01 13.76
N GLY A 103 -10.96 7.38 12.83
CA GLY A 103 -11.18 7.90 11.48
C GLY A 103 -10.04 7.58 10.50
N SER A 104 -9.20 6.62 10.86
CA SER A 104 -8.15 6.06 10.00
C SER A 104 -8.65 4.74 9.44
N HIS A 105 -8.82 4.67 8.12
CA HIS A 105 -9.45 3.52 7.44
C HIS A 105 -8.57 2.92 6.35
N CYS A 106 -7.32 3.35 6.21
CA CYS A 106 -6.43 2.89 5.14
C CYS A 106 -5.21 2.15 5.71
N GLN A 107 -4.75 1.13 5.01
CA GLN A 107 -3.60 0.34 5.42
C GLN A 107 -2.32 0.92 4.82
N CYS A 108 -1.27 1.00 5.65
CA CYS A 108 0.05 1.44 5.23
C CYS A 108 1.16 0.65 5.95
N PHE A 109 2.34 0.58 5.33
CA PHE A 109 3.59 0.23 6.00
C PHE A 109 4.23 1.47 6.63
N SER A 110 4.95 1.29 7.73
CA SER A 110 5.53 2.41 8.49
C SER A 110 6.95 2.14 8.96
N ILE A 111 7.86 3.09 8.70
CA ILE A 111 9.25 2.99 9.15
C ILE A 111 9.36 2.98 10.68
N TRP A 112 8.43 3.65 11.38
CA TRP A 112 8.43 3.75 12.84
C TRP A 112 8.11 2.42 13.53
N TYR A 113 7.51 1.49 12.79
CA TYR A 113 7.05 0.21 13.28
C TYR A 113 7.74 -0.96 12.57
N ASP A 114 9.01 -0.78 12.19
CA ASP A 114 9.82 -1.82 11.52
C ASP A 114 9.15 -2.35 10.24
N TRP A 115 8.56 -1.43 9.48
CA TRP A 115 7.82 -1.71 8.25
C TRP A 115 6.74 -2.77 8.45
N LYS A 116 6.06 -2.73 9.59
CA LYS A 116 4.82 -3.46 9.84
C LYS A 116 3.63 -2.68 9.30
N LEU A 117 2.52 -3.39 9.10
CA LEU A 117 1.26 -2.79 8.69
C LEU A 117 0.64 -2.02 9.87
N GLU A 118 0.11 -0.84 9.60
CA GLU A 118 -0.65 -0.06 10.57
C GLU A 118 -1.89 0.57 9.92
N VAL A 119 -2.77 1.08 10.77
CA VAL A 119 -3.96 1.84 10.35
C VAL A 119 -3.59 3.31 10.17
N CYS A 120 -3.56 3.76 8.91
CA CYS A 120 -3.28 5.12 8.47
C CYS A 120 -4.55 5.89 8.05
N TYR A 121 -4.44 7.21 8.02
CA TYR A 121 -5.47 8.04 7.37
C TYR A 121 -5.47 7.83 5.86
N CYS A 122 -6.65 7.86 5.25
CA CYS A 122 -6.83 7.79 3.80
C CYS A 122 -6.48 9.11 3.08
N TYR A 123 -6.23 10.16 3.85
CA TYR A 123 -5.66 11.42 3.39
C TYR A 123 -4.47 11.79 4.28
N TYR A 124 -3.31 12.04 3.69
CA TYR A 124 -2.11 12.44 4.40
C TYR A 124 -1.41 13.57 3.65
N ASP A 125 -1.08 14.64 4.38
CA ASP A 125 -0.30 15.76 3.86
C ASP A 125 1.03 15.82 4.64
N SER A 126 2.13 15.53 3.94
CA SER A 126 3.48 15.56 4.49
C SER A 126 4.00 16.97 4.77
N LYS A 127 3.28 18.02 4.37
CA LYS A 127 3.69 19.43 4.43
C LYS A 127 5.02 19.64 3.72
N GLN A 128 5.08 19.29 2.44
CA GLN A 128 6.25 19.42 1.55
C GLN A 128 7.48 18.57 1.96
N ARG A 129 7.31 17.56 2.83
CA ARG A 129 8.42 16.67 3.22
C ARG A 129 8.65 15.51 2.25
N PHE A 130 7.69 15.24 1.36
CA PHE A 130 7.74 14.12 0.41
C PHE A 130 8.01 12.77 1.11
N ASP A 131 7.47 12.61 2.33
CA ASP A 131 7.73 11.48 3.21
C ASP A 131 6.64 10.40 3.17
N ALA A 132 5.74 10.46 2.17
CA ALA A 132 4.74 9.46 1.87
C ALA A 132 5.05 8.76 0.53
N SER A 133 4.50 7.56 0.33
CA SER A 133 4.47 6.84 -0.96
C SER A 133 3.24 5.93 -1.01
N PHE A 134 2.91 5.41 -2.19
CA PHE A 134 1.99 4.28 -2.33
C PHE A 134 2.55 3.26 -3.33
N VAL A 135 2.00 2.05 -3.31
CA VAL A 135 2.37 0.97 -4.24
C VAL A 135 1.19 0.66 -5.13
N CYS A 136 1.41 0.71 -6.45
CA CYS A 136 0.51 0.11 -7.42
C CYS A 136 0.94 -1.33 -7.69
N GLU A 137 -0.02 -2.20 -7.89
CA GLU A 137 0.16 -3.56 -8.39
C GLU A 137 -0.43 -3.64 -9.80
N ILE A 138 0.38 -4.12 -10.74
CA ILE A 138 0.03 -4.11 -12.16
C ILE A 138 0.22 -5.53 -12.70
N PRO A 139 -0.86 -6.17 -13.18
CA PRO A 139 -0.76 -7.46 -13.86
C PRO A 139 0.13 -7.38 -15.10
N GLU A 140 1.13 -8.23 -15.17
CA GLU A 140 2.02 -8.44 -16.32
C GLU A 140 2.01 -9.94 -16.70
N PRO A 141 0.96 -10.41 -17.39
CA PRO A 141 0.88 -11.80 -17.83
C PRO A 141 2.09 -12.15 -18.69
N LYS A 142 2.70 -13.30 -18.43
CA LYS A 142 3.76 -13.82 -19.31
C LYS A 142 3.18 -14.04 -20.71
N CYS A 143 3.75 -13.32 -21.68
CA CYS A 143 3.50 -13.55 -23.10
C CYS A 143 3.88 -14.98 -23.53
#